data_AF-A0AAU4NLD3-F1
#
_entry.id   AF-A0AAU4NLD3-F1
#
_cell.length_a   1.000
_cell.length_b   1.000
_cell.length_c   1.000
_cell.angle_alpha   90.00
_cell.angle_beta   90.00
_cell.angle_gamma   90.00
#
_symmetry.space_group_name_H-M   'P 1'
#
loop_
_entity.id
_entity.type
_entity.pdbx_description
1 polymer ?
#
loop_
_entity_poly.entity_id
_entity_poly.type
_entity_poly.pdbx_seq_one_letter_code
_entity_poly.pdbx_strand_id
1 'polypeptide(L)'
;MTGLARWVLFDIPIGTVLPEEFLFRGVVDTVATAVVGPRAALVVGSTAFGVWHWYDSGRSVPVVLFTGAAGALFVESKRRTGTILTPMALHWAANSVGAIASTWWRSTRGDRPPRG
;
A
#
# COMPACT_ATOMS: atom_id res chain seq x y z
N MET A 1 23.22 -6.31 6.22
CA MET A 1 22.24 -6.38 5.10
C MET A 1 22.34 -5.09 4.31
N THR A 2 22.30 -5.12 2.97
CA THR A 2 22.25 -3.89 2.16
C THR A 2 21.01 -3.07 2.54
N GLY A 3 21.07 -1.74 2.40
CA GLY A 3 19.95 -0.86 2.77
C GLY A 3 18.62 -1.26 2.11
N LEU A 4 18.68 -1.72 0.85
CA LEU A 4 17.52 -2.22 0.12
C LEU A 4 16.93 -3.50 0.72
N ALA A 5 17.78 -4.47 1.10
CA ALA A 5 17.30 -5.72 1.70
C ALA A 5 16.63 -5.47 3.05
N ARG A 6 17.21 -4.59 3.89
CA ARG A 6 16.59 -4.19 5.16
C ARG A 6 15.23 -3.53 4.93
N TRP A 7 15.16 -2.63 3.95
CA TRP A 7 13.93 -1.91 3.62
C TRP A 7 12.83 -2.87 3.15
N VAL A 8 13.12 -3.73 2.17
CA VAL A 8 12.14 -4.66 1.58
C VAL A 8 11.69 -5.75 2.56
N LEU A 9 12.60 -6.30 3.37
CA LEU A 9 12.30 -7.47 4.19
C LEU A 9 11.79 -7.13 5.60
N PHE A 10 12.03 -5.91 6.10
CA PHE A 10 11.66 -5.56 7.48
C PHE A 10 10.88 -4.26 7.56
N ASP A 11 11.40 -3.17 7.00
CA ASP A 11 10.75 -1.87 7.14
C ASP A 11 9.40 -1.83 6.42
N ILE A 12 9.30 -2.36 5.19
CA ILE A 12 8.03 -2.41 4.45
C ILE A 12 7.00 -3.32 5.16
N PRO A 13 7.33 -4.58 5.53
CA PRO A 13 6.39 -5.42 6.26
C PRO A 13 5.92 -4.84 7.59
N ILE A 14 6.85 -4.31 8.40
CA ILE A 14 6.57 -3.92 9.80
C ILE A 14 6.10 -2.47 9.89
N GLY A 15 6.74 -1.57 9.15
CA GLY A 15 6.45 -0.13 9.20
C GLY A 15 5.30 0.31 8.31
N THR A 16 4.91 -0.50 7.31
CA THR A 16 3.87 -0.13 6.34
C THR A 16 2.76 -1.18 6.28
N VAL A 17 3.08 -2.40 5.84
CA VAL A 17 2.05 -3.41 5.54
C VAL A 17 1.25 -3.80 6.77
N LEU A 18 1.92 -4.17 7.87
CA LEU A 18 1.23 -4.54 9.12
C LEU A 18 0.27 -3.45 9.59
N PRO A 19 0.72 -2.22 9.92
CA PRO A 19 -0.18 -1.20 10.46
C PRO A 19 -1.31 -0.83 9.49
N GLU A 20 -1.03 -0.71 8.19
CA GLU A 20 -2.06 -0.34 7.21
C GLU A 20 -3.10 -1.43 7.00
N GLU A 21 -2.69 -2.69 6.84
CA GLU A 21 -3.66 -3.78 6.67
C GLU A 21 -4.51 -3.96 7.92
N PHE A 22 -3.91 -3.88 9.12
CA PHE A 22 -4.68 -3.95 10.37
C PHE A 22 -5.66 -2.79 10.50
N LEU A 23 -5.24 -1.56 10.21
CA LEU A 23 -6.13 -0.40 10.30
C LEU A 23 -7.26 -0.48 9.27
N PHE A 24 -6.92 -0.61 7.98
CA PHE A 24 -7.90 -0.48 6.92
C PHE A 24 -8.72 -1.75 6.69
N ARG A 25 -8.08 -2.92 6.70
CA ARG A 25 -8.74 -4.20 6.45
C ARG A 25 -9.19 -4.87 7.74
N GLY A 26 -8.46 -4.70 8.84
CA GLY A 26 -8.86 -5.24 10.15
C GLY A 26 -9.98 -4.44 10.81
N VAL A 27 -9.81 -3.11 10.92
CA VAL A 27 -10.75 -2.25 11.66
C VAL A 27 -11.76 -1.58 10.73
N VAL A 28 -11.31 -0.76 9.77
CA VAL A 28 -12.20 0.08 8.95
C VAL A 28 -13.17 -0.74 8.12
N ASP A 29 -12.69 -1.72 7.33
CA ASP A 29 -13.56 -2.58 6.50
C ASP A 29 -14.56 -3.37 7.36
N THR A 30 -14.13 -3.89 8.51
CA THR A 30 -14.99 -4.66 9.42
C THR A 30 -16.09 -3.80 10.02
N VAL A 31 -15.74 -2.63 10.58
CA VAL A 31 -16.71 -1.71 11.19
C VAL A 31 -17.64 -1.12 10.12
N ALA A 32 -17.10 -0.67 8.99
CA ALA A 32 -17.92 -0.12 7.91
C ALA A 32 -18.87 -1.18 7.34
N THR A 33 -18.43 -2.43 7.19
CA THR A 33 -19.30 -3.52 6.72
C THR A 33 -20.46 -3.75 7.70
N ALA A 34 -20.22 -3.68 9.00
CA ALA A 34 -21.26 -3.81 10.01
C ALA A 34 -22.27 -2.65 10.02
N VAL A 35 -21.84 -1.43 9.69
CA VAL A 35 -22.67 -0.22 9.77
C VAL A 35 -23.42 0.08 8.46
N VAL A 36 -22.72 0.03 7.32
CA VAL A 36 -23.25 0.47 6.01
C VAL A 36 -23.39 -0.67 4.99
N GLY A 37 -23.02 -1.89 5.38
CA GLY A 37 -23.06 -3.08 4.52
C GLY A 37 -21.84 -3.23 3.59
N PRO A 38 -21.62 -4.42 3.00
CA PRO A 38 -20.35 -4.77 2.36
C PRO A 38 -19.99 -3.94 1.13
N ARG A 39 -20.99 -3.53 0.33
CA ARG A 39 -20.77 -2.78 -0.91
C ARG A 39 -20.40 -1.32 -0.62
N ALA A 40 -21.11 -0.67 0.29
CA ALA A 40 -20.78 0.70 0.69
C ALA A 40 -19.45 0.73 1.47
N ALA A 41 -19.19 -0.27 2.32
CA ALA A 41 -17.93 -0.40 3.04
C ALA A 41 -16.71 -0.52 2.10
N LEU A 42 -16.87 -1.22 0.97
CA LEU A 42 -15.82 -1.28 -0.06
C LEU A 42 -15.50 0.12 -0.58
N VAL A 43 -16.53 0.88 -0.99
CA VAL A 43 -16.32 2.24 -1.53
C VAL A 43 -15.71 3.17 -0.48
N VAL A 44 -16.24 3.17 0.74
CA VAL A 44 -15.79 4.04 1.84
C VAL A 44 -14.36 3.68 2.25
N GLY A 45 -14.09 2.40 2.51
CA GLY A 45 -12.77 1.93 2.93
C GLY A 45 -11.69 2.15 1.86
N SER A 46 -12.00 1.87 0.59
CA SER A 46 -11.09 2.12 -0.53
C SER A 46 -10.82 3.61 -0.75
N THR A 47 -11.84 4.46 -0.62
CA THR A 47 -11.68 5.92 -0.73
C THR A 47 -10.83 6.45 0.43
N ALA A 48 -11.11 6.02 1.66
CA ALA A 48 -10.34 6.40 2.84
C ALA A 48 -8.87 5.97 2.71
N PHE A 49 -8.62 4.76 2.20
CA PHE A 49 -7.26 4.27 1.93
C PHE A 49 -6.54 5.09 0.86
N GLY A 50 -7.24 5.49 -0.21
CA GLY A 50 -6.67 6.40 -1.21
C GLY A 50 -6.31 7.76 -0.62
N VAL A 51 -7.24 8.38 0.11
CA VAL A 51 -7.06 9.71 0.72
C VAL A 51 -5.96 9.71 1.78
N TRP A 52 -5.77 8.61 2.50
CA TRP A 52 -4.66 8.44 3.45
C TRP A 52 -3.29 8.77 2.82
N HIS A 53 -3.11 8.42 1.54
CA HIS A 53 -1.86 8.64 0.81
C HIS A 53 -1.70 10.07 0.25
N TRP A 54 -2.58 11.01 0.60
CA TRP A 54 -2.56 12.37 0.05
C TRP A 54 -1.23 13.09 0.30
N TYR A 55 -0.73 13.09 1.54
CA TYR A 55 0.51 13.81 1.87
C TYR A 55 1.76 13.08 1.36
N ASP A 56 1.82 11.76 1.54
CA ASP A 56 2.99 10.95 1.15
C ASP A 56 3.17 10.89 -0.38
N SER A 57 2.09 11.05 -1.13
CA SER A 57 2.12 11.14 -2.59
C SER A 57 2.53 12.52 -3.13
N GLY A 58 2.81 13.50 -2.27
CA GLY A 58 3.02 14.89 -2.68
C GLY A 58 1.75 15.54 -3.23
N ARG A 59 0.56 15.15 -2.72
CA ARG A 59 -0.77 15.62 -3.15
C ARG A 59 -1.13 15.20 -4.59
N SER A 60 -0.75 13.99 -4.97
CA SER A 60 -0.97 13.46 -6.32
C SER A 60 -2.32 12.75 -6.44
N VAL A 61 -3.26 13.35 -7.19
CA VAL A 61 -4.58 12.74 -7.48
C VAL A 61 -4.45 11.36 -8.14
N PRO A 62 -3.59 11.15 -9.17
CA PRO A 62 -3.41 9.82 -9.75
C PRO A 62 -2.97 8.76 -8.73
N VAL A 63 -2.10 9.13 -7.78
CA VAL A 63 -1.65 8.19 -6.74
C VAL A 63 -2.77 7.87 -5.76
N VAL A 64 -3.59 8.85 -5.38
CA VAL A 64 -4.79 8.62 -4.54
C VAL A 64 -5.77 7.67 -5.24
N LEU A 65 -6.02 7.86 -6.54
CA LEU A 65 -6.90 6.97 -7.30
C LEU A 65 -6.33 5.56 -7.42
N PHE A 66 -5.03 5.45 -7.71
CA PHE A 66 -4.33 4.16 -7.80
C PHE A 66 -4.36 3.41 -6.47
N THR A 67 -4.01 4.08 -5.37
CA THR A 67 -4.01 3.47 -4.03
C THR A 67 -5.43 3.12 -3.59
N GLY A 68 -6.44 3.95 -3.90
CA GLY A 68 -7.84 3.60 -3.66
C GLY A 68 -8.28 2.34 -4.41
N ALA A 69 -7.91 2.21 -5.69
CA ALA A 69 -8.16 0.99 -6.48
C ALA A 69 -7.43 -0.24 -5.90
N ALA A 70 -6.18 -0.07 -5.45
CA ALA A 70 -5.45 -1.12 -4.74
C ALA A 70 -6.15 -1.52 -3.43
N GLY A 71 -6.67 -0.55 -2.67
CA GLY A 71 -7.46 -0.80 -1.47
C GLY A 71 -8.71 -1.64 -1.78
N ALA A 72 -9.40 -1.39 -2.89
CA ALA A 72 -10.53 -2.20 -3.32
C ALA A 72 -10.12 -3.64 -3.66
N LEU A 73 -9.00 -3.80 -4.38
CA LEU A 73 -8.43 -5.11 -4.67
C LEU A 73 -8.08 -5.88 -3.39
N PHE A 74 -7.51 -5.21 -2.39
CA PHE A 74 -7.13 -5.82 -1.12
C PHE A 74 -8.36 -6.28 -0.32
N VAL A 75 -9.40 -5.45 -0.23
CA VAL A 75 -10.68 -5.85 0.40
C VAL A 75 -11.28 -7.06 -0.30
N GLU A 76 -11.32 -7.06 -1.63
CA GLU A 76 -11.87 -8.17 -2.40
C GLU A 76 -11.03 -9.46 -2.23
N SER A 77 -9.70 -9.33 -2.21
CA SER A 77 -8.81 -10.47 -1.97
C SER A 77 -9.06 -11.11 -0.59
N LYS A 78 -9.20 -10.29 0.47
CA LYS A 78 -9.54 -10.73 1.83
C LYS A 78 -10.91 -11.41 1.87
N ARG A 79 -11.92 -10.87 1.17
CA ARG A 79 -13.27 -11.46 1.13
C ARG A 79 -13.28 -12.82 0.44
N ARG A 80 -12.47 -13.00 -0.61
CA ARG A 80 -12.35 -14.27 -1.33
C ARG A 80 -11.61 -15.34 -0.54
N THR A 81 -10.56 -14.96 0.19
CA THR A 81 -9.71 -15.93 0.90
C THR A 81 -10.04 -16.08 2.38
N GLY A 82 -10.81 -15.15 2.96
CA GLY A 82 -11.13 -15.11 4.38
C GLY A 82 -9.95 -14.73 5.28
N THR A 83 -8.79 -14.34 4.73
CA THR A 83 -7.58 -14.04 5.50
C THR A 83 -6.98 -12.68 5.17
N ILE A 84 -6.46 -12.00 6.21
CA ILE A 84 -5.72 -10.75 6.06
C ILE A 84 -4.30 -10.97 5.50
N LEU A 85 -3.80 -12.21 5.51
CA LEU A 85 -2.49 -12.52 4.95
C LEU A 85 -2.43 -12.34 3.43
N THR A 86 -3.54 -12.55 2.72
CA THR A 86 -3.61 -12.35 1.27
C THR A 86 -3.38 -10.88 0.88
N PRO A 87 -4.13 -9.89 1.40
CA PRO A 87 -3.84 -8.51 1.08
C PRO A 87 -2.47 -8.07 1.64
N MET A 88 -2.02 -8.57 2.79
CA MET A 88 -0.65 -8.28 3.29
C MET A 88 0.43 -8.72 2.28
N ALA A 89 0.30 -9.92 1.72
CA ALA A 89 1.25 -10.42 0.72
C ALA A 89 1.21 -9.60 -0.58
N LEU A 90 0.01 -9.26 -1.08
CA LEU A 90 -0.15 -8.41 -2.26
C LEU A 90 0.41 -7.01 -2.04
N HIS A 91 0.13 -6.42 -0.88
CA HIS A 91 0.57 -5.10 -0.50
C HIS A 91 2.09 -5.03 -0.34
N TRP A 92 2.69 -6.02 0.34
CA TRP A 92 4.12 -6.16 0.45
C TRP A 92 4.78 -6.34 -0.92
N ALA A 93 4.22 -7.18 -1.78
CA ALA A 93 4.74 -7.39 -3.13
C ALA A 93 4.72 -6.09 -3.96
N ALA A 94 3.61 -5.35 -3.94
CA ALA A 94 3.49 -4.08 -4.67
C ALA A 94 4.52 -3.05 -4.19
N ASN A 95 4.67 -2.89 -2.86
CA ASN A 95 5.65 -1.98 -2.28
C ASN A 95 7.09 -2.41 -2.60
N SER A 96 7.38 -3.70 -2.50
CA SER A 96 8.71 -4.25 -2.74
C SER A 96 9.13 -4.06 -4.20
N VAL A 97 8.21 -4.28 -5.15
CA VAL A 97 8.44 -4.00 -6.58
C VAL A 97 8.72 -2.52 -6.79
N GLY A 98 7.94 -1.62 -6.18
CA GLY A 98 8.18 -0.17 -6.26
C GLY A 98 9.53 0.25 -5.66
N ALA A 99 9.89 -0.30 -4.50
CA ALA A 99 11.16 -0.05 -3.82
C ALA A 99 12.36 -0.48 -4.67
N ILE A 100 12.30 -1.69 -5.23
CA ILE A 100 13.35 -2.23 -6.12
C ILE A 100 13.41 -1.42 -7.41
N ALA A 101 12.28 -1.18 -8.08
CA ALA A 101 12.22 -0.42 -9.32
C ALA A 101 12.75 1.00 -9.15
N SER A 102 12.39 1.69 -8.06
CA SER A 102 12.89 3.04 -7.77
C SER A 102 14.40 3.06 -7.51
N THR A 103 14.93 2.05 -6.82
CA THR A 103 16.35 1.93 -6.52
C THR A 103 17.16 1.61 -7.78
N TRP A 104 16.66 0.67 -8.58
CA TRP A 104 17.24 0.35 -9.89
C TRP A 104 17.21 1.57 -10.82
N TRP A 105 16.09 2.28 -10.87
CA TRP A 105 15.93 3.48 -11.68
C TRP A 105 16.94 4.59 -11.31
N ARG A 106 17.15 4.84 -10.02
CA ARG A 106 18.17 5.79 -9.53
C ARG A 106 19.58 5.33 -9.92
N SER A 107 19.86 4.03 -9.85
CA SER A 107 21.17 3.49 -10.24
C SER A 107 21.46 3.63 -11.74
N THR A 108 20.45 3.52 -12.62
CA THR A 108 20.63 3.62 -14.07
C THR A 108 20.67 5.05 -14.60
N ARG A 109 19.95 6.00 -13.96
CA ARG A 109 20.04 7.43 -14.32
C ARG A 109 21.36 8.08 -13.93
N GLY A 110 22.19 7.42 -13.12
CA GLY A 110 23.54 7.86 -12.80
C GLY A 110 23.55 9.30 -12.33
N ASP A 111 23.12 9.55 -11.09
CA ASP A 111 23.41 10.80 -10.40
C ASP A 111 24.94 10.94 -10.23
N ARG A 112 25.63 11.29 -11.32
CA ARG A 112 27.03 11.73 -11.29
C ARG A 112 27.00 13.12 -10.66
N PRO A 113 27.81 13.40 -9.63
CA PRO A 113 27.91 14.75 -9.09
C PRO A 113 28.30 15.72 -10.23
N PRO A 114 27.81 16.97 -10.20
CA PRO A 114 28.23 17.97 -11.18
C PRO A 114 29.76 18.03 -11.16
N ARG A 115 30.38 17.79 -12.31
CA ARG A 115 31.82 18.00 -12.47
C ARG A 115 32.05 19.50 -12.34
N GLY A 116 32.66 19.88 -11.22
CA GLY A 116 33.29 21.20 -11.08
C GLY A 116 34.44 21.36 -12.05
#